data_AF-A0A6J0Z6X8-F1
#
_entry.id   AF-A0A6J0Z6X8-F1
#
_cell.length_a   1.000
_cell.length_b   1.000
_cell.length_c   1.000
_cell.angle_alpha   90.00
_cell.angle_beta   90.00
_cell.angle_gamma   90.00
#
_symmetry.space_group_name_H-M   'P 1'
#
loop_
_entity.id
_entity.type
_entity.pdbx_description
1 polymer ?
#
loop_
_entity_poly.entity_id
_entity_poly.type
_entity_poly.pdbx_seq_one_letter_code
_entity_poly.pdbx_strand_id
1 'polypeptide(L)'
;TGGWSPADSNAQQWLQMDLGNRVEITAVATQGRYGSSDWVTSYSLMFSDTGRNWKQYKQEDGIWTFAGNVNADSVMHHKLLHSVRARFIRFVPLEWNPSGKIGMRVEVYGCSYSKYPHKLLALVCV
;
A
#
# COMPACT_ATOMS: atom_id res chain seq x y z
N THR A 1 8.78 2.13 -18.81
CA THR A 1 7.68 2.04 -17.82
C THR A 1 8.28 2.05 -16.43
N GLY A 2 7.54 2.51 -15.42
CA GLY A 2 8.08 2.65 -14.04
C GLY A 2 7.06 2.25 -12.98
N GLY A 3 7.52 1.61 -11.92
CA GLY A 3 6.68 1.02 -10.86
C GLY A 3 6.82 -0.50 -10.77
N TRP A 4 6.27 -1.07 -9.70
CA TRP A 4 6.29 -2.50 -9.41
C TRP A 4 5.22 -3.23 -10.21
N SER A 5 5.55 -4.45 -10.66
CA SER A 5 4.62 -5.41 -11.25
C SER A 5 5.13 -6.82 -10.96
N PRO A 6 4.29 -7.75 -10.48
CA PRO A 6 4.68 -9.13 -10.27
C PRO A 6 4.84 -9.87 -11.61
N ALA A 7 5.52 -11.02 -11.58
CA ALA A 7 5.65 -11.87 -12.76
C ALA A 7 4.28 -12.38 -13.26
N ASP A 8 3.47 -12.87 -12.32
CA ASP A 8 2.11 -13.35 -12.54
C ASP A 8 1.08 -12.41 -11.92
N SER A 9 -0.03 -12.18 -12.60
CA SER A 9 -1.17 -11.43 -12.04
C SER A 9 -2.22 -12.39 -11.49
N ASN A 10 -2.12 -12.70 -10.20
CA ASN A 10 -3.06 -13.53 -9.46
C ASN A 10 -3.33 -12.96 -8.05
N ALA A 11 -4.31 -13.53 -7.35
CA ALA A 11 -4.73 -13.04 -6.03
C ALA A 11 -3.75 -13.36 -4.88
N GLN A 12 -2.61 -14.02 -5.17
CA GLN A 12 -1.59 -14.37 -4.18
C GLN A 12 -0.41 -13.38 -4.16
N GLN A 13 -0.47 -12.32 -4.98
CA GLN A 13 0.58 -11.31 -5.06
C GLN A 13 0.48 -10.28 -3.95
N TRP A 14 1.62 -9.69 -3.58
CA TRP A 14 1.69 -8.55 -2.68
C TRP A 14 2.93 -7.71 -2.95
N LEU A 15 2.83 -6.41 -2.68
CA LEU A 15 3.96 -5.49 -2.61
C LEU A 15 4.22 -5.14 -1.14
N GLN A 16 5.41 -5.47 -0.65
CA GLN A 16 5.79 -5.23 0.75
C GLN A 16 6.80 -4.10 0.86
N MET A 17 6.66 -3.33 1.93
CA MET A 17 7.63 -2.32 2.34
C MET A 17 8.08 -2.60 3.77
N ASP A 18 9.40 -2.55 4.00
CA ASP A 18 10.00 -2.41 5.32
C ASP A 18 10.25 -0.92 5.58
N LEU A 19 9.56 -0.35 6.57
CA LEU A 19 9.67 1.06 6.93
C LEU A 19 10.91 1.33 7.81
N GLY A 20 11.72 0.30 8.06
CA GLY A 20 12.96 0.32 8.85
C GLY A 20 12.71 0.32 10.36
N ASN A 21 11.76 1.15 10.82
CA ASN A 21 11.35 1.25 12.21
C ASN A 21 9.83 1.11 12.35
N ARG A 22 9.38 0.85 13.57
CA ARG A 22 7.95 0.87 13.89
C ARG A 22 7.45 2.31 13.85
N VAL A 23 6.53 2.60 12.94
CA VAL A 23 5.94 3.93 12.73
C VAL A 23 4.43 3.87 12.85
N GLU A 24 3.80 5.01 13.10
CA GLU A 24 2.35 5.16 13.00
C GLU A 24 1.98 5.56 11.58
N ILE A 25 1.29 4.66 10.88
CA ILE A 25 0.82 4.83 9.51
C ILE A 25 -0.58 5.42 9.55
N THR A 26 -0.80 6.51 8.82
CA THR A 26 -2.05 7.29 8.85
C THR A 26 -2.72 7.40 7.50
N ALA A 27 -1.97 7.24 6.41
CA ALA A 27 -2.50 7.23 5.05
C ALA A 27 -1.60 6.44 4.10
N VAL A 28 -2.15 6.08 2.95
CA VAL A 28 -1.42 5.53 1.82
C VAL A 28 -1.85 6.23 0.53
N ALA A 29 -0.98 6.27 -0.46
CA ALA A 29 -1.38 6.61 -1.82
C ALA A 29 -0.90 5.55 -2.81
N THR A 30 -1.69 5.33 -3.85
CA THR A 30 -1.37 4.38 -4.93
C THR A 30 -1.50 5.05 -6.29
N GLN A 31 -0.68 4.61 -7.23
CA GLN A 31 -0.77 4.88 -8.67
C GLN A 31 -0.57 3.55 -9.40
N GLY A 32 -1.05 3.47 -10.65
CA GLY A 32 -0.64 2.39 -11.55
C GLY A 32 0.79 2.54 -12.03
N ARG A 33 1.26 1.59 -12.83
CA ARG A 33 2.60 1.58 -13.41
C ARG A 33 2.67 2.54 -14.60
N TYR A 34 3.61 3.47 -14.57
CA TYR A 34 3.73 4.56 -15.54
C TYR A 34 3.88 4.05 -16.99
N GLY A 35 3.09 4.64 -17.89
CA GLY A 35 3.12 4.35 -19.33
C GLY A 35 2.67 2.93 -19.68
N SER A 36 1.72 2.37 -18.91
CA SER A 36 1.20 1.02 -19.12
C SER A 36 -0.31 0.95 -18.86
N SER A 37 -0.91 -0.19 -19.17
CA SER A 37 -2.28 -0.52 -18.75
C SER A 37 -2.35 -1.23 -17.39
N ASP A 38 -1.24 -1.25 -16.63
CA ASP A 38 -1.12 -2.01 -15.40
C ASP A 38 -1.48 -1.13 -14.19
N TRP A 39 -2.66 -1.35 -13.61
CA TRP A 39 -3.08 -0.70 -12.37
C TRP A 39 -4.05 -1.59 -11.58
N VAL A 40 -3.98 -1.46 -10.26
CA VAL A 40 -4.84 -2.16 -9.31
C VAL A 40 -6.10 -1.35 -9.07
N THR A 41 -7.27 -1.95 -9.22
CA THR A 41 -8.59 -1.30 -9.06
C THR A 41 -9.18 -1.52 -7.67
N SER A 42 -8.71 -2.53 -6.94
CA SER A 42 -9.02 -2.70 -5.51
C SER A 42 -7.91 -3.47 -4.81
N TYR A 43 -7.66 -3.13 -3.53
CA TYR A 43 -6.61 -3.76 -2.73
C TYR A 43 -6.97 -3.81 -1.25
N SER A 44 -6.32 -4.70 -0.51
CA SER A 44 -6.32 -4.69 0.95
C SER A 44 -4.92 -4.37 1.49
N LEU A 45 -4.87 -3.92 2.75
CA LEU A 45 -3.62 -3.67 3.44
C LEU A 45 -3.39 -4.73 4.52
N MET A 46 -2.14 -5.18 4.65
CA MET A 46 -1.70 -5.99 5.78
C MET A 46 -0.50 -5.35 6.46
N PHE A 47 -0.38 -5.56 7.76
CA PHE A 47 0.66 -4.98 8.59
C PHE A 47 1.37 -6.02 9.43
N SER A 48 2.65 -5.78 9.71
CA SER A 48 3.45 -6.63 10.60
C SER A 48 4.51 -5.82 11.35
N ASP A 49 4.87 -6.26 12.55
CA ASP A 49 6.05 -5.77 13.27
C ASP A 49 7.30 -6.63 12.98
N THR A 50 7.12 -7.86 12.49
CA THR A 50 8.19 -8.87 12.32
C THR A 50 8.42 -9.31 10.88
N GLY A 51 7.52 -8.94 9.96
CA GLY A 51 7.52 -9.43 8.57
C GLY A 51 7.02 -10.87 8.42
N ARG A 52 6.69 -11.57 9.52
CA ARG A 52 6.22 -12.97 9.51
C ARG A 52 4.73 -13.09 9.84
N ASN A 53 4.29 -12.46 10.92
CA ASN A 53 2.90 -12.49 11.36
C ASN A 53 2.17 -11.26 10.83
N TRP A 54 1.19 -11.48 9.94
CA TRP A 54 0.49 -10.40 9.24
C TRP A 54 -0.93 -10.23 9.76
N LYS A 55 -1.33 -8.98 9.98
CA LYS A 55 -2.70 -8.59 10.36
C LYS A 55 -3.30 -7.76 9.24
N GLN A 56 -4.50 -8.12 8.78
CA GLN A 56 -5.22 -7.32 7.80
C GLN A 56 -5.76 -6.03 8.43
N TYR A 57 -5.84 -4.97 7.63
CA TYR A 57 -6.57 -3.77 8.00
C TYR A 57 -8.05 -4.09 8.11
N LYS A 58 -8.66 -3.60 9.18
CA LYS A 58 -10.08 -3.79 9.46
C LYS A 58 -10.70 -2.45 9.75
N GLN A 59 -11.96 -2.32 9.38
CA GLN A 59 -12.77 -1.15 9.65
C GLN A 59 -14.15 -1.63 10.07
N GLU A 60 -14.69 -1.03 11.12
CA GLU A 60 -15.90 -1.52 11.80
C GLU A 60 -15.70 -2.99 12.21
N ASP A 61 -16.44 -3.92 11.60
CA ASP A 61 -16.41 -5.35 11.93
C ASP A 61 -15.80 -6.24 10.83
N GLY A 62 -15.28 -5.64 9.75
CA GLY A 62 -14.88 -6.35 8.53
C GLY A 62 -13.43 -6.14 8.11
N ILE A 63 -12.96 -7.04 7.23
CA ILE A 63 -11.76 -6.80 6.43
C ILE A 63 -12.09 -5.66 5.48
N TRP A 64 -11.27 -4.62 5.47
CA TRP A 64 -11.54 -3.46 4.64
C TRP A 64 -10.83 -3.55 3.29
N THR A 65 -11.59 -3.26 2.24
CA THR A 65 -11.10 -3.18 0.86
C THR A 65 -11.05 -1.73 0.43
N PHE A 66 -9.88 -1.29 -0.03
CA PHE A 66 -9.69 0.04 -0.59
C PHE A 66 -10.01 0.02 -2.08
N ALA A 67 -10.77 1.03 -2.52
CA ALA A 67 -10.87 1.33 -3.95
C ALA A 67 -9.49 1.76 -4.46
N GLY A 68 -9.05 1.21 -5.58
CA GLY A 68 -7.75 1.47 -6.16
C GLY A 68 -7.79 2.59 -7.20
N ASN A 69 -6.97 2.42 -8.23
CA ASN A 69 -6.81 3.37 -9.32
C ASN A 69 -7.78 3.04 -10.47
N VAL A 70 -8.15 4.08 -11.24
CA VAL A 70 -8.96 3.96 -12.47
C VAL A 70 -8.12 4.05 -13.75
N ASN A 71 -6.84 4.41 -13.62
CA ASN A 71 -5.86 4.52 -14.69
C ASN A 71 -4.43 4.44 -14.10
N ALA A 72 -3.41 4.54 -14.96
CA ALA A 72 -2.02 4.44 -14.54
C ALA A 72 -1.46 5.69 -13.83
N ASP A 73 -2.05 6.87 -14.05
CA ASP A 73 -1.42 8.17 -13.77
C ASP A 73 -2.04 8.92 -12.57
N SER A 74 -3.33 8.75 -12.32
CA SER A 74 -4.04 9.39 -11.21
C SER A 74 -3.57 8.81 -9.88
N VAL A 75 -3.15 9.69 -8.96
CA VAL A 75 -2.87 9.33 -7.56
C VAL A 75 -4.19 9.11 -6.83
N MET A 76 -4.33 7.94 -6.21
CA MET A 76 -5.45 7.65 -5.32
C MET A 76 -4.94 7.66 -3.88
N HIS A 77 -5.46 8.59 -3.06
CA HIS A 77 -5.00 8.79 -1.68
C HIS A 77 -6.07 8.34 -0.68
N HIS A 78 -5.69 7.49 0.27
CA HIS A 78 -6.57 6.98 1.32
C HIS A 78 -6.04 7.31 2.70
N LYS A 79 -6.80 8.08 3.46
CA LYS A 79 -6.60 8.24 4.89
C LYS A 79 -7.18 7.03 5.61
N LEU A 80 -6.40 6.43 6.51
CA LEU A 80 -6.89 5.34 7.34
C LEU A 80 -7.83 5.90 8.41
N LEU A 81 -9.00 5.28 8.59
CA LEU A 81 -9.92 5.65 9.67
C LEU A 81 -9.26 5.44 11.04
N HIS A 82 -8.57 4.32 11.20
CA HIS A 82 -7.75 4.02 12.37
C HIS A 82 -6.29 3.93 11.95
N SER A 83 -5.43 4.73 12.57
CA SER A 83 -3.98 4.64 12.33
C SER A 83 -3.46 3.27 12.79
N VAL A 84 -2.42 2.78 12.11
CA VAL A 84 -1.82 1.47 12.42
C VAL A 84 -0.36 1.65 12.76
N ARG A 85 0.05 1.08 13.90
CA ARG A 85 1.47 1.03 14.31
C ARG A 85 2.10 -0.25 13.83
N ALA A 86 3.02 -0.15 12.87
CA ALA A 86 3.70 -1.29 12.27
C ALA A 86 5.08 -0.89 11.72
N ARG A 87 5.95 -1.88 11.51
CA ARG A 87 7.20 -1.71 10.76
C ARG A 87 7.06 -2.08 9.29
N PHE A 88 6.22 -3.07 8.99
CA PHE A 88 6.01 -3.56 7.64
C PHE A 88 4.57 -3.33 7.22
N ILE A 89 4.39 -3.04 5.95
CA ILE A 89 3.09 -2.94 5.28
C ILE A 89 3.14 -3.74 3.98
N ARG A 90 2.02 -4.39 3.65
CA ARG A 90 1.77 -5.05 2.37
C ARG A 90 0.54 -4.45 1.72
N PHE A 91 0.69 -4.12 0.45
CA PHE A 91 -0.41 -3.89 -0.47
C PHE A 91 -0.73 -5.22 -1.14
N VAL A 92 -1.95 -5.72 -0.95
CA VAL A 92 -2.42 -6.99 -1.51
C VAL A 92 -3.46 -6.67 -2.59
N PRO A 93 -3.09 -6.72 -3.88
CA PRO A 93 -4.04 -6.51 -4.98
C PRO A 93 -5.17 -7.54 -4.92
N LEU A 94 -6.41 -7.09 -5.08
CA LEU A 94 -7.58 -7.94 -5.17
C LEU A 94 -8.10 -7.98 -6.60
N GLU A 95 -8.24 -6.81 -7.21
CA GLU A 95 -8.62 -6.66 -8.62
C GLU A 95 -7.72 -5.65 -9.33
N TRP A 96 -7.61 -5.78 -10.64
CA TRP A 96 -6.80 -4.91 -11.50
C TRP A 96 -7.49 -4.70 -12.84
N ASN A 97 -6.93 -3.80 -13.65
CA ASN A 97 -7.43 -3.53 -14.99
C ASN A 97 -7.57 -4.82 -15.83
N PRO A 98 -8.76 -5.17 -16.34
CA PRO A 98 -8.95 -6.36 -17.17
C PRO A 98 -8.11 -6.37 -18.45
N SER A 99 -7.76 -5.19 -18.96
CA SER A 99 -6.95 -5.01 -20.17
C SER A 99 -5.44 -4.92 -19.89
N GLY A 100 -5.00 -5.15 -18.65
CA GLY A 100 -3.60 -5.04 -18.24
C GLY A 100 -3.22 -6.04 -17.15
N LYS A 101 -2.16 -5.71 -16.39
CA LYS A 101 -1.66 -6.54 -15.28
C LYS A 101 -1.76 -5.82 -13.94
N ILE A 102 -1.37 -6.51 -12.88
CA ILE A 102 -1.06 -5.87 -11.60
C ILE A 102 0.13 -4.91 -11.80
N GLY A 103 -0.07 -3.64 -11.47
CA GLY A 103 0.97 -2.61 -11.49
C GLY A 103 0.72 -1.58 -10.41
N MET A 104 1.75 -1.25 -9.61
CA MET A 104 1.62 -0.31 -8.51
C MET A 104 2.85 0.58 -8.36
N ARG A 105 2.60 1.85 -8.03
CA ARG A 105 3.52 2.75 -7.33
C ARG A 105 2.81 3.13 -6.03
N VAL A 106 3.53 3.10 -4.92
CA VAL A 106 2.92 3.26 -3.60
C VAL A 106 3.70 4.26 -2.77
N GLU A 107 2.97 4.95 -1.91
CA GLU A 107 3.49 5.89 -0.93
C GLU A 107 2.79 5.62 0.41
N VAL A 108 3.55 5.68 1.50
CA VAL A 108 3.04 5.42 2.85
C VAL A 108 3.33 6.64 3.71
N TYR A 109 2.27 7.20 4.29
CA TYR A 109 2.34 8.40 5.11
C TYR A 109 2.19 8.05 6.58
N GLY A 110 3.04 8.65 7.41
CA GLY A 110 3.02 8.43 8.84
C GLY A 110 4.03 9.26 9.62
N CYS A 111 4.19 8.92 10.88
CA CYS A 111 5.19 9.54 11.76
C CYS A 111 5.93 8.48 12.60
N SER A 112 7.21 8.75 12.86
CA SER A 112 8.00 7.94 13.79
C SER A 112 7.95 8.54 15.19
N TYR A 113 7.69 7.70 16.20
CA TYR A 113 7.88 8.06 17.60
C TYR A 113 9.36 7.86 17.98
N SER A 114 10.24 8.66 17.40
CA SER A 114 11.61 8.77 17.92
C SER A 114 11.63 9.78 19.08
N LYS A 115 12.63 9.71 19.98
CA LYS A 115 12.83 10.65 21.10
C LYS A 115 13.00 12.14 20.71
N TYR A 116 12.88 12.48 19.42
CA TYR A 116 12.92 13.84 18.88
C TYR A 116 11.59 14.15 18.16
N PRO A 117 10.97 15.31 18.42
CA PRO A 117 9.58 15.58 18.07
C PRO A 117 9.35 15.58 16.54
N HIS A 118 8.40 14.75 16.12
CA HIS A 118 7.63 14.81 14.87
C HIS A 118 8.39 15.02 13.55
N LYS A 119 9.12 13.99 13.09
CA LYS A 119 9.41 13.85 11.65
C LYS A 119 8.22 13.22 10.94
N LEU A 120 7.58 14.01 10.06
CA LEU A 120 6.67 13.49 9.05
C LEU A 120 7.50 12.64 8.07
N LEU A 121 7.16 11.36 7.93
CA LEU A 121 7.80 10.47 6.98
C LEU A 121 6.85 10.33 5.78
N ALA A 122 7.22 10.92 4.66
CA ALA A 122 6.80 10.45 3.34
C ALA A 122 7.89 9.46 2.91
N LEU A 123 7.59 8.17 2.94
CA LEU A 123 8.51 7.11 2.54
C LEU A 123 8.26 6.77 1.07
N VAL A 124 8.76 7.66 0.21
CA VAL A 124 8.76 7.43 -1.24
C VAL A 124 9.69 6.24 -1.50
N CYS A 125 9.15 5.15 -2.07
CA CYS A 125 9.99 4.11 -2.64
C CYS A 125 9.50 3.83 -4.07
N VAL A 126 10.23 4.40 -5.03
CA VAL A 126 10.22 3.99 -6.45
C VAL A 126 11.61 3.50 -6.78
#